data_AF-A0A0G3HEZ2-F1
#
_entry.id   AF-A0A0G3HEZ2-F1
#
_cell.length_a   1.000
_cell.length_b   1.000
_cell.length_c   1.000
_cell.angle_alpha   90.00
_cell.angle_beta   90.00
_cell.angle_gamma   90.00
#
_symmetry.space_group_name_H-M   'P 1'
#
loop_
_entity.id
_entity.type
_entity.pdbx_description
1 polymer ?
#
loop_
_entity_poly.entity_id
_entity_poly.type
_entity_poly.pdbx_seq_one_letter_code
_entity_poly.pdbx_strand_id
1 'polypeptide(L)'
;MSACDGGCEDMQRLLWEVLAPGTPRPRCEELRALIAACPECVEQLASEQEIRLLMQRCCGEVHAPVYLRERITTRIRIIRGS
;
A
#
# COMPACT_ATOMS: atom_id res chain seq x y z
N MET A 1 23.73 -2.81 -0.44
CA MET A 1 23.96 -3.91 -1.39
C MET A 1 22.84 -4.91 -1.14
N SER A 2 21.85 -4.99 -2.02
CA SER A 2 20.79 -6.00 -1.91
C SER A 2 21.36 -7.29 -2.47
N ALA A 3 21.33 -8.38 -1.71
CA ALA A 3 22.06 -9.62 -1.99
C ALA A 3 21.36 -10.55 -2.99
N CYS A 4 20.53 -9.99 -3.87
CA CYS A 4 19.99 -10.68 -5.04
C CYS A 4 20.74 -10.22 -6.30
N ASP A 5 21.90 -10.81 -6.56
CA ASP A 5 22.72 -10.51 -7.74
C ASP A 5 22.07 -11.12 -9.00
N GLY A 6 21.40 -10.28 -9.80
CA GLY A 6 21.03 -10.54 -11.19
C GLY A 6 19.69 -11.23 -11.49
N GLY A 7 19.03 -11.87 -10.51
CA GLY A 7 17.75 -12.58 -10.71
C GLY A 7 16.49 -11.93 -10.13
N CYS A 8 16.61 -10.96 -9.20
CA CYS A 8 15.45 -10.32 -8.53
C CYS A 8 15.02 -9.01 -9.23
N GLU A 9 15.51 -8.64 -10.43
CA GLU A 9 15.00 -7.42 -11.12
C GLU A 9 13.49 -7.50 -11.41
N ASP A 10 13.02 -8.66 -11.87
CA ASP A 10 11.59 -8.90 -12.07
C ASP A 10 10.84 -8.93 -10.73
N MET A 11 11.45 -9.52 -9.70
CA MET A 11 10.87 -9.61 -8.36
C MET A 11 10.79 -8.24 -7.65
N GLN A 12 11.73 -7.33 -7.92
CA GLN A 12 11.64 -5.93 -7.50
C GLN A 12 10.46 -5.23 -8.14
N ARG A 13 10.19 -5.48 -9.44
CA ARG A 13 9.01 -4.94 -10.11
C ARG A 13 7.71 -5.44 -9.46
N LEU A 14 7.63 -6.73 -9.14
CA LEU A 14 6.49 -7.31 -8.43
C LEU A 14 6.32 -6.71 -7.02
N LEU A 15 7.43 -6.51 -6.30
CA LEU A 15 7.44 -5.88 -4.98
C LEU A 15 6.89 -4.45 -5.04
N TRP A 16 7.35 -3.65 -6.00
CA TRP A 16 6.83 -2.29 -6.21
C TRP A 16 5.35 -2.29 -6.60
N GLU A 17 4.92 -3.26 -7.43
CA GLU A 17 3.52 -3.39 -7.82
C GLU A 17 2.61 -3.73 -6.63
N VAL A 18 3.03 -4.64 -5.73
CA VAL A 18 2.29 -4.92 -4.47
C VAL A 18 2.13 -3.68 -3.61
N LEU A 19 3.16 -2.83 -3.57
CA LEU A 19 3.21 -1.64 -2.74
C LEU A 19 2.57 -0.41 -3.41
N ALA A 20 2.16 -0.51 -4.66
CA ALA A 20 1.60 0.61 -5.40
C ALA A 20 0.18 0.95 -4.92
N PRO A 21 -0.14 2.24 -4.72
CA PRO A 21 -1.50 2.64 -4.42
C PRO A 21 -2.42 2.31 -5.61
N GLY A 22 -3.46 1.52 -5.38
CA GLY A 22 -4.44 1.15 -6.41
C GLY A 22 -4.28 -0.27 -6.98
N THR A 23 -3.27 -1.04 -6.54
CA THR A 23 -3.19 -2.46 -6.89
C THR A 23 -4.37 -3.21 -6.26
N PRO A 24 -5.21 -3.90 -7.07
CA PRO A 24 -6.39 -4.56 -6.57
C PRO A 24 -6.01 -5.75 -5.69
N ARG A 25 -6.81 -6.02 -4.65
CA ARG A 25 -6.57 -7.11 -3.69
C ARG A 25 -6.24 -8.48 -4.32
N PRO A 26 -6.98 -9.01 -5.32
CA PRO A 26 -6.63 -10.28 -5.93
C PRO A 26 -5.23 -10.26 -6.57
N ARG A 27 -4.86 -9.15 -7.21
CA ARG A 27 -3.53 -8.96 -7.78
C ARG A 27 -2.45 -8.92 -6.70
N CYS A 28 -2.70 -8.26 -5.57
CA CYS A 28 -1.77 -8.26 -4.45
C CYS A 28 -1.53 -9.68 -3.90
N GLU A 29 -2.56 -10.53 -3.87
CA GLU A 29 -2.45 -11.92 -3.41
C GLU A 29 -1.60 -12.76 -4.40
N GLU A 30 -1.82 -12.62 -5.71
CA GLU A 30 -1.00 -13.25 -6.75
C GLU A 30 0.49 -12.85 -6.64
N LEU A 31 0.75 -11.55 -6.55
CA LEU A 31 2.11 -11.02 -6.48
C LEU A 31 2.83 -11.47 -5.20
N ARG A 32 2.12 -11.57 -4.06
CA ARG A 32 2.71 -12.10 -2.82
C ARG A 32 3.10 -13.57 -2.96
N ALA A 33 2.31 -14.37 -3.68
CA ALA A 33 2.66 -15.76 -3.97
C ALA A 33 3.92 -15.87 -4.85
N LEU A 34 4.07 -14.97 -5.83
CA LEU A 34 5.29 -14.90 -6.65
C LEU A 34 6.51 -14.47 -5.83
N ILE A 35 6.36 -13.44 -4.98
CA ILE A 35 7.44 -12.94 -4.12
C ILE A 35 7.90 -14.00 -3.12
N ALA A 36 7.00 -14.86 -2.65
CA ALA A 36 7.31 -15.95 -1.71
C ALA A 36 8.34 -16.96 -2.22
N ALA A 37 8.63 -17.00 -3.53
CA ALA A 37 9.70 -17.81 -4.10
C ALA A 37 11.11 -17.32 -3.72
N CYS A 38 11.25 -16.09 -3.22
CA CYS A 38 12.53 -15.50 -2.80
C CYS A 38 12.45 -14.97 -1.36
N PRO A 39 13.10 -15.63 -0.38
CA PRO A 39 13.07 -15.21 1.02
C PRO A 39 13.56 -13.78 1.25
N GLU A 40 14.59 -13.33 0.55
CA GLU A 40 15.12 -11.97 0.69
C GLU A 40 14.12 -10.91 0.21
N CYS A 41 13.48 -11.16 -0.94
CA CYS A 41 12.50 -10.23 -1.48
C CYS A 41 11.19 -10.25 -0.63
N VAL A 42 10.93 -11.30 0.17
CA VAL A 42 9.88 -11.33 1.24
C VAL A 42 10.24 -10.44 2.43
N GLU A 43 11.45 -10.58 2.99
CA GLU A 43 11.92 -9.75 4.11
C GLU A 43 11.95 -8.26 3.73
N GLN A 44 12.35 -7.97 2.49
CA GLN A 44 12.30 -6.62 1.96
C GLN A 44 10.87 -6.09 1.89
N LEU A 45 9.90 -6.89 1.42
CA LEU A 45 8.49 -6.49 1.37
C LEU A 45 7.94 -6.17 2.76
N ALA A 46 8.30 -6.96 3.79
CA ALA A 46 7.89 -6.71 5.17
C ALA A 46 8.45 -5.38 5.69
N SER A 47 9.76 -5.15 5.49
CA SER A 47 10.44 -3.91 5.88
C SER A 47 9.81 -2.67 5.23
N GLU A 48 9.53 -2.73 3.93
CA GLU A 48 8.89 -1.64 3.19
C GLU A 48 7.46 -1.35 3.68
N GLN A 49 6.71 -2.38 4.07
CA GLN A 49 5.38 -2.20 4.65
C GLN A 49 5.44 -1.51 6.02
N GLU A 50 6.40 -1.89 6.87
CA GLU A 50 6.59 -1.24 8.16
C GLU A 50 6.96 0.24 8.02
N ILE A 51 7.87 0.57 7.09
CA ILE A 51 8.24 1.95 6.78
C ILE A 51 7.01 2.73 6.30
N ARG A 52 6.21 2.17 5.40
CA ARG A 52 4.98 2.83 4.91
C ARG A 52 3.96 3.06 6.01
N LEU A 53 3.78 2.11 6.92
CA LEU A 53 2.91 2.26 8.08
C LEU A 53 3.43 3.37 9.00
N LEU A 54 4.74 3.45 9.23
CA LEU A 54 5.36 4.53 9.99
C LEU A 54 5.13 5.89 9.31
N MET A 55 5.35 5.99 8.00
CA MET A 55 5.10 7.21 7.23
C MET A 55 3.62 7.60 7.28
N GLN A 56 2.70 6.64 7.19
CA GLN A 56 1.27 6.91 7.31
C GLN A 56 0.91 7.45 8.69
N ARG A 57 1.54 6.98 9.76
CA ARG A 57 1.35 7.53 11.11
C ARG A 57 1.92 8.94 11.25
N CYS A 58 3.13 9.17 10.75
CA CYS A 58 3.78 10.48 10.87
C CYS A 58 3.19 11.56 9.95
N CYS A 59 2.70 11.18 8.76
CA CYS A 59 2.26 12.12 7.72
C CYS A 59 0.76 12.05 7.42
N GLY A 60 0.04 11.03 7.89
CA GLY A 60 -1.41 10.87 7.70
C GLY A 60 -2.26 11.68 8.69
N GLU A 61 -1.63 12.32 9.67
CA GLU A 61 -2.27 13.20 10.64
C GLU A 61 -2.48 14.64 10.11
N VAL A 62 -2.35 14.87 8.80
CA VAL A 62 -2.94 16.06 8.18
C VAL A 62 -4.45 15.83 8.14
N HIS A 63 -5.11 16.05 9.29
CA HIS A 63 -6.55 15.97 9.40
C HIS A 63 -7.19 16.73 8.25
N ALA A 64 -8.01 16.04 7.44
CA ALA A 64 -8.88 16.70 6.49
C ALA A 64 -9.60 17.85 7.22
N PRO A 65 -9.57 19.09 6.70
CA PRO A 65 -10.16 20.23 7.37
C PRO A 65 -11.59 19.91 7.80
N VAL A 66 -11.94 20.27 9.03
CA VAL A 66 -13.23 19.91 9.66
C VAL A 66 -14.41 20.25 8.73
N TYR A 67 -14.34 21.41 8.06
CA TYR A 67 -15.35 21.85 7.09
C TYR A 67 -15.59 20.85 5.95
N LEU A 68 -14.54 20.16 5.50
CA LEU A 68 -14.59 19.22 4.38
C LEU A 68 -15.25 17.91 4.82
N ARG A 69 -14.95 17.48 6.04
CA ARG A 69 -15.60 16.34 6.69
C ARG A 69 -17.10 16.61 6.89
N GLU A 70 -17.46 17.77 7.42
CA GLU A 70 -18.86 18.19 7.62
C GLU A 70 -19.63 18.27 6.31
N ARG A 71 -19.07 18.88 5.26
CA ARG A 71 -19.69 18.96 3.94
C ARG A 71 -19.99 17.58 3.36
N ILE A 72 -19.03 16.65 3.44
CA ILE A 72 -19.20 15.28 2.94
C ILE A 72 -20.29 14.56 3.73
N THR A 73 -20.27 14.62 5.07
CA THR A 73 -21.29 13.98 5.92
C THR A 73 -22.70 14.48 5.62
N THR A 74 -22.88 15.80 5.48
CA THR A 74 -24.18 16.39 5.13
C THR A 74 -24.67 15.90 3.78
N ARG A 75 -23.79 15.86 2.78
CA ARG A 75 -24.15 15.44 1.42
C ARG A 75 -24.53 13.96 1.36
N ILE A 76 -23.83 13.11 2.09
CA ILE A 76 -24.16 11.68 2.22
C ILE A 76 -25.53 11.48 2.88
N ARG A 77 -25.86 12.26 3.93
CA ARG A 77 -27.17 12.18 4.60
C ARG A 77 -28.31 12.54 3.65
N ILE A 78 -28.14 13.59 2.83
CA ILE A 78 -29.14 14.01 1.84
C ILE A 78 -29.37 12.91 0.79
N ILE A 79 -28.30 12.31 0.26
CA ILE A 79 -28.40 11.28 -0.80
C ILE A 79 -29.00 9.96 -0.29
N ARG A 80 -28.77 9.60 0.98
CA ARG A 80 -29.26 8.35 1.58
C ARG A 80 -30.63 8.47 2.25
N GLY A 81 -31.13 9.69 2.44
CA GLY A 81 -32.43 9.97 3.05
C GLY A 81 -33.56 10.24 2.05
N SER A 82 -33.30 10.13 0.74
CA SER A 82 -34.30 10.22 -0.34
C SER A 82 -34.66 8.86 -0.89
#